data_AF-A0A538RAH1-F1
#
_entry.id   AF-A0A538RAH1-F1
#
_cell.length_a   1.000
_cell.length_b   1.000
_cell.length_c   1.000
_cell.angle_alpha   90.00
_cell.angle_beta   90.00
_cell.angle_gamma   90.00
#
_symmetry.space_group_name_H-M   'P 1'
#
loop_
_entity.id
_entity.type
_entity.pdbx_description
1 polymer ?
#
loop_
_entity_poly.entity_id
_entity_poly.type
_entity_poly.pdbx_seq_one_letter_code
_entity_poly.pdbx_strand_id
1 'polypeptide(L)'
;MEAARTLKANLKLEGKPCGWCQAPLALGDDAAVCTACDGPHHRSCWDSKAGCSTEGCSSAPLRRLDVPAVPAPAPASPFPAPVSPFPAGFAAGAPMRAPAPPPPGMMTCPRCMMPLTIGTPICPNCRAITSPDGLYHGPRLNAPGSVAALVLGIVGVVFFCLGVVLGPLAIWQSNAAKAAISRDPAYGGGGMATAGLVLGIISLLIGLLWMVGFLSGLSNGLGH
;
A
#
# COMPACT_ATOMS: atom_id res chain seq x y z
N MET A 1 0.42 -11.31 5.41
CA MET A 1 -0.74 -12.17 5.08
C MET A 1 -1.29 -11.69 3.76
N GLU A 2 -1.52 -12.59 2.82
CA GLU A 2 -2.09 -12.24 1.52
C GLU A 2 -3.58 -11.90 1.69
N ALA A 3 -4.02 -10.78 1.11
CA ALA A 3 -5.39 -10.29 1.26
C ALA A 3 -6.44 -11.12 0.48
N ALA A 4 -5.99 -11.89 -0.52
CA ALA A 4 -6.79 -12.85 -1.25
C ALA A 4 -5.95 -14.08 -1.62
N ARG A 5 -6.62 -15.23 -1.71
CA ARG A 5 -6.09 -16.45 -2.35
C ARG A 5 -6.42 -16.39 -3.83
N THR A 6 -5.41 -16.50 -4.68
CA THR A 6 -5.56 -16.57 -6.14
C THR A 6 -5.67 -18.01 -6.58
N LEU A 7 -6.69 -18.31 -7.37
CA LEU A 7 -6.92 -19.66 -7.87
C LEU A 7 -7.76 -19.64 -9.14
N LYS A 8 -7.64 -20.70 -9.93
CA LYS A 8 -8.53 -20.95 -11.06
C LYS A 8 -9.91 -21.36 -10.54
N ALA A 9 -10.96 -20.73 -11.04
CA ALA A 9 -12.33 -21.03 -10.67
C ALA A 9 -12.64 -22.51 -10.93
N ASN A 10 -13.08 -23.20 -9.89
CA ASN A 10 -13.48 -24.61 -9.93
C ASN A 10 -15.01 -24.73 -9.93
N LEU A 11 -15.55 -25.95 -9.99
CA LEU A 11 -17.01 -26.18 -9.94
C LEU A 11 -17.70 -25.54 -8.72
N LYS A 12 -16.97 -25.30 -7.62
CA LYS A 12 -17.51 -24.66 -6.41
C LYS A 12 -17.62 -23.13 -6.56
N LEU A 13 -16.92 -22.52 -7.51
CA LEU A 13 -16.95 -21.09 -7.81
C LEU A 13 -17.71 -20.76 -9.09
N GLU A 14 -17.92 -21.74 -9.97
CA GLU A 14 -18.71 -21.61 -11.18
C GLU A 14 -20.11 -21.04 -10.87
N GLY A 15 -20.49 -20.00 -11.61
CA GLY A 15 -21.79 -19.33 -11.46
C GLY A 15 -21.90 -18.38 -10.27
N LYS A 16 -20.90 -18.32 -9.37
CA LYS A 16 -20.94 -17.35 -8.27
C LYS A 16 -20.70 -15.93 -8.79
N PRO A 17 -21.47 -14.93 -8.33
CA PRO A 17 -21.30 -13.56 -8.77
C PRO A 17 -20.02 -12.97 -8.20
N CYS A 18 -19.23 -12.31 -9.06
CA CYS A 18 -18.13 -11.47 -8.62
C CYS A 18 -18.68 -10.29 -7.81
N GLY A 19 -18.16 -10.07 -6.59
CA GLY A 19 -18.66 -9.00 -5.73
C GLY A 19 -18.54 -7.57 -6.31
N TRP A 20 -17.73 -7.36 -7.36
CA TRP A 20 -17.55 -6.05 -8.00
C TRP A 20 -18.42 -5.85 -9.25
N CYS A 21 -18.27 -6.73 -10.24
CA CYS A 21 -18.98 -6.58 -11.51
C CYS A 21 -20.31 -7.35 -11.57
N GLN A 22 -20.62 -8.16 -10.56
CA GLN A 22 -21.79 -9.03 -10.46
C GLN A 22 -21.90 -10.10 -11.58
N ALA A 23 -20.96 -10.15 -12.51
CA ALA A 23 -20.87 -11.21 -13.51
C ALA A 23 -20.50 -12.54 -12.84
N PRO A 24 -21.09 -13.67 -13.29
CA PRO A 24 -20.76 -15.00 -12.77
C PRO A 24 -19.34 -15.39 -13.16
N LEU A 25 -18.61 -16.03 -12.26
CA LEU A 25 -17.31 -16.62 -12.57
C LEU A 25 -17.52 -17.88 -13.42
N ALA A 26 -16.85 -17.98 -14.57
CA ALA A 26 -16.84 -19.18 -15.40
C ALA A 26 -15.81 -20.19 -14.88
N LEU A 27 -16.02 -21.47 -15.22
CA LEU A 27 -15.07 -22.52 -14.86
C LEU A 27 -13.72 -22.26 -15.54
N GLY A 28 -12.63 -22.24 -14.76
CA GLY A 28 -11.29 -21.94 -15.26
C GLY A 28 -10.92 -20.45 -15.32
N ASP A 29 -11.81 -19.54 -14.90
CA ASP A 29 -11.48 -18.12 -14.79
C ASP A 29 -10.44 -17.86 -13.69
N ASP A 30 -9.65 -16.81 -13.85
CA ASP A 30 -8.78 -16.33 -12.79
C ASP A 30 -9.61 -15.66 -11.69
N ALA A 31 -9.69 -16.33 -10.54
CA ALA A 31 -10.46 -15.90 -9.38
C ALA A 31 -9.55 -15.43 -8.24
N ALA A 32 -10.00 -14.41 -7.52
CA ALA A 32 -9.45 -13.98 -6.25
C ALA A 32 -10.53 -14.15 -5.18
N VAL A 33 -10.23 -14.95 -4.15
CA VAL A 33 -11.15 -15.13 -3.02
C VAL A 33 -10.58 -14.46 -1.79
N CYS A 34 -11.33 -13.55 -1.18
CA CYS A 34 -10.89 -12.80 -0.02
C CYS A 34 -10.57 -13.74 1.16
N THR A 35 -9.42 -13.57 1.81
CA THR A 35 -9.04 -14.41 2.97
C THR A 35 -9.76 -14.01 4.26
N ALA A 36 -10.38 -12.83 4.29
CA ALA A 36 -11.09 -12.33 5.46
C ALA A 36 -12.59 -12.68 5.49
N CYS A 37 -13.26 -12.71 4.33
CA CYS A 37 -14.71 -12.93 4.24
C CYS A 37 -15.12 -14.00 3.21
N ASP A 38 -14.16 -14.63 2.55
CA ASP A 38 -14.39 -15.66 1.52
C ASP A 38 -15.21 -15.20 0.29
N GLY A 39 -15.35 -13.88 0.09
CA GLY A 39 -16.01 -13.29 -1.08
C GLY A 39 -15.26 -13.59 -2.40
N PRO A 40 -15.95 -14.09 -3.45
CA PRO A 40 -15.35 -14.37 -4.75
C PRO A 40 -15.31 -13.13 -5.65
N HIS A 41 -14.19 -12.96 -6.34
CA HIS A 41 -13.97 -11.89 -7.32
C HIS A 41 -13.22 -12.43 -8.54
N HIS A 42 -13.39 -11.82 -9.71
CA HIS A 42 -12.40 -11.97 -10.78
C HIS A 42 -11.07 -11.39 -10.33
N ARG A 43 -9.96 -12.01 -10.75
CA ARG A 43 -8.61 -11.50 -10.44
C ARG A 43 -8.42 -10.08 -10.95
N SER A 44 -8.89 -9.79 -12.17
CA SER A 44 -8.87 -8.45 -12.76
C SER A 44 -9.68 -7.42 -11.97
N CYS A 45 -10.88 -7.79 -11.48
CA CYS A 45 -11.69 -6.91 -10.65
C CYS A 45 -11.04 -6.64 -9.29
N TRP A 46 -10.45 -7.66 -8.67
CA TRP A 46 -9.73 -7.52 -7.41
C TRP A 46 -8.53 -6.57 -7.56
N ASP A 47 -7.72 -6.78 -8.59
CA ASP A 47 -6.49 -6.01 -8.82
C ASP A 47 -6.81 -4.54 -9.20
N SER A 48 -7.84 -4.31 -10.02
CA SER A 48 -8.24 -2.95 -10.44
C SER A 48 -8.90 -2.13 -9.34
N LYS A 49 -9.64 -2.77 -8.42
CA LYS A 49 -10.31 -2.09 -7.30
C LYS A 49 -9.48 -2.13 -6.02
N ALA A 50 -8.34 -2.83 -6.01
CA ALA A 50 -7.42 -2.96 -4.89
C ALA A 50 -8.05 -3.54 -3.61
N GLY A 51 -9.00 -4.47 -3.74
CA GLY A 51 -9.57 -5.17 -2.57
C GLY A 51 -10.94 -5.80 -2.77
N CYS A 52 -11.52 -6.23 -1.65
CA CYS A 52 -12.82 -6.89 -1.55
C CYS A 52 -13.98 -5.88 -1.65
N SER A 53 -15.08 -6.26 -2.31
CA SER A 53 -16.25 -5.37 -2.40
C SER A 53 -17.16 -5.39 -1.16
N THR A 54 -16.99 -6.38 -0.27
CA THR A 54 -17.83 -6.54 0.91
C THR A 54 -17.64 -5.36 1.87
N GLU A 55 -18.72 -4.65 2.18
CA GLU A 55 -18.70 -3.53 3.11
C GLU A 55 -18.20 -3.98 4.49
N GLY A 56 -17.27 -3.21 5.08
CA GLY A 56 -16.68 -3.52 6.39
C GLY A 56 -15.65 -4.66 6.39
N CYS A 57 -15.35 -5.28 5.25
CA CYS A 57 -14.30 -6.30 5.17
C CYS A 57 -12.91 -5.68 5.43
N SER A 58 -12.07 -6.37 6.19
CA SER A 58 -10.70 -5.91 6.49
C SER A 58 -9.81 -5.80 5.24
N SER A 59 -10.18 -6.53 4.19
CA SER A 59 -9.54 -6.50 2.87
C SER A 59 -10.30 -5.64 1.85
N ALA A 60 -11.33 -4.89 2.28
CA ALA A 60 -11.97 -3.92 1.42
C ALA A 60 -10.95 -2.86 0.98
N PRO A 61 -11.05 -2.34 -0.25
CA PRO A 61 -10.17 -1.25 -0.64
C PRO A 61 -10.37 -0.10 0.34
N LEU A 62 -9.26 0.53 0.73
CA LEU A 62 -9.34 1.80 1.44
C LEU A 62 -10.26 2.68 0.60
N ARG A 63 -11.33 3.20 1.22
CA ARG A 63 -12.27 4.10 0.54
C ARG A 63 -11.42 5.16 -0.13
N ARG A 64 -11.29 5.02 -1.45
CA ARG A 64 -10.81 6.09 -2.30
C ARG A 64 -11.87 7.14 -2.07
N LEU A 65 -11.55 8.13 -1.25
CA LEU A 65 -12.12 9.44 -1.43
C LEU A 65 -11.63 9.84 -2.82
N ASP A 66 -12.29 9.32 -3.85
CA ASP A 66 -12.53 10.09 -5.05
C ASP A 66 -13.17 11.35 -4.49
N VAL A 67 -12.32 12.34 -4.18
CA VAL A 67 -12.72 13.72 -4.13
C VAL A 67 -13.41 13.89 -5.48
N PRO A 68 -14.75 14.03 -5.55
CA PRO A 68 -15.32 14.58 -6.77
C PRO A 68 -14.53 15.86 -6.96
N ALA A 69 -13.80 15.98 -8.09
CA ALA A 69 -13.05 17.18 -8.40
C ALA A 69 -14.02 18.32 -8.11
N VAL A 70 -13.75 19.07 -7.03
CA VAL A 70 -14.68 20.11 -6.59
C VAL A 70 -14.77 21.01 -7.81
N PRO A 71 -15.92 21.10 -8.50
CA PRO A 71 -16.03 22.06 -9.58
C PRO A 71 -15.70 23.38 -8.93
N ALA A 72 -14.73 24.09 -9.51
CA ALA A 72 -14.27 25.38 -9.02
C ALA A 72 -15.50 26.20 -8.60
N PRO A 73 -15.46 26.87 -7.43
CA PRO A 73 -16.64 27.53 -6.89
C PRO A 73 -17.24 28.43 -7.97
N ALA A 74 -18.47 28.11 -8.38
CA ALA A 74 -19.22 28.99 -9.26
C ALA A 74 -19.34 30.36 -8.58
N PRO A 75 -19.19 31.46 -9.32
CA PRO A 75 -19.30 32.80 -8.74
C PRO A 75 -20.66 32.92 -8.05
N ALA A 76 -20.66 33.40 -6.81
CA ALA A 76 -21.83 33.54 -5.97
C ALA A 76 -22.90 34.37 -6.69
N SER A 77 -24.06 33.75 -6.95
CA SER A 77 -25.26 34.45 -7.39
C SER A 77 -25.82 35.28 -6.22
N PRO A 78 -26.15 36.58 -6.40
CA PRO A 78 -26.51 37.48 -5.30
C PRO A 78 -27.99 37.42 -4.86
N PHE A 79 -28.69 36.30 -5.02
CA PHE A 79 -30.13 36.23 -4.68
C PHE A 79 -30.50 35.04 -3.80
N PRO A 80 -31.14 35.27 -2.65
CA PRO A 80 -32.13 34.34 -2.11
C PRO A 80 -33.57 34.72 -2.55
N ALA A 81 -34.31 33.65 -2.78
CA ALA A 81 -35.64 33.44 -3.34
C ALA A 81 -36.81 33.79 -2.37
N PRO A 82 -38.08 33.79 -2.84
CA PRO A 82 -39.26 34.12 -2.04
C PRO A 82 -39.64 33.07 -0.98
N VAL A 83 -40.13 33.56 0.16
CA VAL A 83 -40.71 32.81 1.29
C VAL A 83 -42.01 32.10 0.90
N SER A 84 -42.12 30.81 1.27
CA SER A 84 -43.34 29.99 1.17
C SER A 84 -43.97 29.79 2.55
N PRO A 85 -45.30 29.89 2.72
CA PRO A 85 -45.98 29.64 3.99
C PRO A 85 -46.70 28.28 3.97
N PHE A 86 -46.22 27.29 4.72
CA PHE A 86 -47.01 26.09 5.03
C PHE A 86 -46.92 25.75 6.53
N PRO A 87 -48.05 25.42 7.20
CA PRO A 87 -48.09 25.14 8.62
C PRO A 87 -47.78 23.68 8.95
N ALA A 88 -47.29 23.51 10.18
CA ALA A 88 -46.74 22.29 10.76
C ALA A 88 -47.80 21.30 11.27
N GLY A 89 -47.40 20.03 11.34
CA GLY A 89 -47.98 19.12 12.33
C GLY A 89 -47.83 17.64 12.02
N PHE A 90 -46.71 17.02 12.40
CA PHE A 90 -46.67 15.62 12.85
C PHE A 90 -45.50 15.43 13.84
N ALA A 91 -45.79 14.80 14.97
CA ALA A 91 -44.95 14.69 16.16
C ALA A 91 -43.84 13.64 16.03
N ALA A 92 -42.63 13.97 16.47
CA ALA A 92 -41.47 13.09 16.54
C ALA A 92 -41.16 12.69 18.00
N GLY A 93 -40.86 11.41 18.21
CA GLY A 93 -40.47 10.84 19.49
C GLY A 93 -39.16 11.41 20.05
N ALA A 94 -38.98 11.22 21.36
CA ALA A 94 -37.85 11.76 22.12
C ALA A 94 -36.49 11.36 21.50
N PRO A 95 -35.60 12.33 21.21
CA PRO A 95 -34.29 12.03 20.64
C PRO A 95 -33.39 11.36 21.68
N MET A 96 -32.76 10.25 21.29
CA MET A 96 -31.56 9.78 21.98
C MET A 96 -30.58 10.95 22.09
N ARG A 97 -30.11 11.26 23.31
CA ARG A 97 -29.09 12.29 23.54
C ARG A 97 -27.87 11.96 22.69
N ALA A 98 -27.63 12.79 21.67
CA ALA A 98 -26.40 12.73 20.90
C ALA A 98 -25.20 12.86 21.85
N PRO A 99 -24.13 12.06 21.66
CA PRO A 99 -22.89 12.24 22.41
C PRO A 99 -22.38 13.67 22.19
N ALA A 100 -21.88 14.28 23.26
CA ALA A 100 -21.35 15.64 23.22
C ALA A 100 -20.28 15.77 22.12
N PRO A 101 -20.25 16.88 21.35
CA PRO A 101 -19.24 17.09 20.34
C PRO A 101 -17.85 17.08 20.99
N PRO A 102 -16.85 16.44 20.34
CA PRO A 102 -15.49 16.46 20.84
C PRO A 102 -14.96 17.90 20.94
N PRO A 103 -14.00 18.17 21.84
CA PRO A 103 -13.35 19.47 21.93
C PRO A 103 -12.80 19.92 20.57
N PRO A 104 -12.82 21.22 20.26
CA PRO A 104 -12.20 21.74 19.03
C PRO A 104 -10.76 21.25 18.92
N GLY A 105 -10.37 20.72 17.76
CA GLY A 105 -9.01 20.20 17.56
C GLY A 105 -8.84 18.70 17.80
N MET A 106 -9.90 17.96 18.10
CA MET A 106 -9.87 16.50 18.22
C MET A 106 -10.71 15.82 17.14
N MET A 107 -10.21 14.71 16.61
CA MET A 107 -10.92 13.81 15.70
C MET A 107 -10.81 12.37 16.20
N THR A 108 -11.75 11.51 15.87
CA THR A 108 -11.71 10.10 16.27
C THR A 108 -11.01 9.26 15.21
N CYS A 109 -10.13 8.35 15.64
CA CYS A 109 -9.49 7.39 14.74
C CYS A 109 -10.55 6.53 14.03
N PRO A 110 -10.53 6.39 12.69
CA PRO A 110 -11.53 5.61 11.96
C PRO A 110 -11.44 4.10 12.21
N ARG A 111 -10.33 3.61 12.82
CA ARG A 111 -10.14 2.18 13.11
C ARG A 111 -10.41 1.79 14.55
N CYS A 112 -9.84 2.50 15.53
CA CYS A 112 -9.96 2.13 16.94
C CYS A 112 -10.83 3.11 17.76
N MET A 113 -11.42 4.11 17.13
CA MET A 113 -12.26 5.15 17.75
C MET A 113 -11.59 5.97 18.86
N MET A 114 -10.28 5.82 19.08
CA MET A 114 -9.53 6.64 20.03
C MET A 114 -9.57 8.12 19.62
N PRO A 115 -9.80 9.06 20.55
CA PRO A 115 -9.68 10.49 20.28
C PRO A 115 -8.22 10.86 20.00
N LEU A 116 -8.01 11.60 18.91
CA LEU A 116 -6.71 12.03 18.42
C LEU A 116 -6.72 13.53 18.16
N THR A 117 -5.56 14.17 18.30
CA THR A 117 -5.40 15.57 17.91
C THR A 117 -5.39 15.70 16.39
N ILE A 118 -6.08 16.71 15.85
CA ILE A 118 -6.05 17.03 14.43
C ILE A 118 -4.59 17.27 14.01
N GLY A 119 -4.16 16.62 12.93
CA GLY A 119 -2.78 16.69 12.43
C GLY A 119 -1.84 15.60 12.96
N THR A 120 -2.29 14.72 13.87
CA THR A 120 -1.55 13.49 14.17
C THR A 120 -1.55 12.60 12.92
N PRO A 121 -0.38 12.22 12.36
CA PRO A 121 -0.34 11.51 11.07
C PRO A 121 -0.56 10.00 11.22
N ILE A 122 -0.30 9.44 12.41
CA ILE A 122 -0.44 8.02 12.75
C ILE A 122 -1.12 7.90 14.11
N CYS A 123 -2.12 7.03 14.23
CA CYS A 123 -2.74 6.69 15.50
C CYS A 123 -1.77 5.90 16.41
N PRO A 124 -1.52 6.32 17.66
CA PRO A 124 -0.61 5.62 18.58
C PRO A 124 -1.14 4.24 19.02
N ASN A 125 -2.45 4.01 18.97
CA ASN A 125 -3.06 2.76 19.41
C ASN A 125 -3.04 1.68 18.32
N CYS A 126 -3.60 1.98 17.15
CA CYS A 126 -3.78 0.99 16.09
C CYS A 126 -2.89 1.23 14.86
N ARG A 127 -2.01 2.25 14.88
CA ARG A 127 -1.11 2.64 13.78
C ARG A 127 -1.79 2.89 12.43
N ALA A 128 -3.08 3.21 12.43
CA ALA A 128 -3.77 3.65 11.22
C ALA A 128 -3.26 5.04 10.82
N ILE A 129 -3.10 5.25 9.51
CA ILE A 129 -2.84 6.58 8.95
C ILE A 129 -4.10 7.40 9.16
N THR A 130 -3.95 8.55 9.80
CA THR A 130 -5.05 9.42 10.23
C THR A 130 -5.15 10.68 9.37
N SER A 131 -4.29 10.81 8.37
CA SER A 131 -4.36 11.90 7.39
C SER A 131 -5.67 11.84 6.57
N PRO A 132 -6.32 12.99 6.28
CA PRO A 132 -7.60 13.03 5.56
C PRO A 132 -7.55 12.40 4.16
N ASP A 133 -6.40 12.48 3.50
CA ASP A 133 -6.14 11.94 2.17
C ASP A 133 -5.59 10.51 2.19
N GLY A 134 -5.42 9.92 3.38
CA GLY A 134 -4.87 8.57 3.55
C GLY A 134 -3.38 8.44 3.23
N LEU A 135 -2.68 9.54 2.97
CA LEU A 135 -1.24 9.57 2.75
C LEU A 135 -0.51 10.07 4.01
N TYR A 136 0.63 9.46 4.32
CA TYR A 136 1.48 9.94 5.40
C TYR A 136 2.31 11.15 4.94
N HIS A 137 1.99 12.33 5.49
CA HIS A 137 2.68 13.62 5.29
C HIS A 137 3.72 13.95 6.37
N GLY A 138 3.94 13.05 7.33
CA GLY A 138 4.92 13.28 8.38
C GLY A 138 6.36 13.21 7.86
N PRO A 139 7.34 13.63 8.68
CA PRO A 139 8.75 13.42 8.40
C PRO A 139 9.01 11.93 8.15
N ARG A 140 9.66 11.61 7.03
CA ARG A 140 10.08 10.25 6.70
C ARG A 140 11.53 10.07 7.06
N LEU A 141 11.81 9.11 7.93
CA LEU A 141 13.16 8.68 8.24
C LEU A 141 13.55 7.56 7.29
N ASN A 142 14.79 7.50 6.86
CA ASN A 142 15.24 6.39 6.02
C ASN A 142 15.18 5.08 6.83
N ALA A 143 14.58 4.02 6.26
CA ALA A 143 14.60 2.73 6.92
C ALA A 143 16.04 2.28 7.19
N PRO A 144 16.31 1.67 8.35
CA PRO A 144 17.63 1.13 8.66
C PRO A 144 18.02 0.12 7.57
N GLY A 145 19.25 0.25 7.05
CA GLY A 145 19.74 -0.56 5.94
C GLY A 145 19.52 0.01 4.54
N SER A 146 18.62 0.98 4.33
CA SER A 146 18.36 1.54 2.99
C SER A 146 19.58 2.25 2.40
N VAL A 147 20.25 3.06 3.21
CA VAL A 147 21.47 3.79 2.82
C VAL A 147 22.65 2.84 2.73
N ALA A 148 22.77 1.91 3.68
CA ALA A 148 23.86 0.93 3.68
C ALA A 148 23.80 0.00 2.47
N ALA A 149 22.61 -0.46 2.06
CA ALA A 149 22.44 -1.26 0.85
C ALA A 149 22.83 -0.49 -0.43
N LEU A 150 22.53 0.81 -0.48
CA LEU A 150 22.96 1.68 -1.58
C LEU A 150 24.49 1.79 -1.62
N VAL A 151 25.13 2.09 -0.49
CA VAL A 151 26.59 2.23 -0.40
C VAL A 151 27.29 0.91 -0.74
N LEU A 152 26.81 -0.23 -0.21
CA LEU A 152 27.35 -1.55 -0.53
C LEU A 152 27.19 -1.91 -2.01
N GLY A 153 26.07 -1.53 -2.63
CA GLY A 153 25.85 -1.68 -4.06
C GLY A 153 26.89 -0.90 -4.87
N ILE A 154 27.08 0.39 -4.57
CA ILE A 154 28.05 1.26 -5.26
C ILE A 154 29.48 0.74 -5.09
N VAL A 155 29.89 0.40 -3.86
CA VAL A 155 31.23 -0.13 -3.58
C VAL A 155 31.45 -1.46 -4.31
N GLY A 156 30.44 -2.33 -4.38
CA GLY A 156 30.51 -3.59 -5.12
C GLY A 156 30.68 -3.41 -6.63
N VAL A 157 30.11 -2.35 -7.22
CA VAL A 157 30.30 -2.04 -8.65
C VAL A 157 31.72 -1.50 -8.90
N VAL A 158 32.21 -0.61 -8.03
CA VAL A 158 33.53 0.03 -8.21
C VAL A 158 34.67 -0.96 -7.95
N PHE A 159 34.52 -1.82 -6.94
CA PHE A 159 35.52 -2.83 -6.59
C PHE A 159 35.02 -4.21 -7.04
N PHE A 160 35.17 -4.50 -8.33
CA PHE A 160 34.67 -5.72 -8.99
C PHE A 160 35.00 -7.02 -8.25
N CYS A 161 36.19 -7.14 -7.65
CA CYS A 161 36.57 -8.32 -6.86
C CYS A 161 35.71 -8.50 -5.59
N LEU A 162 35.27 -7.41 -4.97
CA LEU A 162 34.45 -7.43 -3.76
C LEU A 162 32.96 -7.62 -4.06
N GLY A 163 32.54 -7.45 -5.32
CA GLY A 163 31.14 -7.56 -5.75
C GLY A 163 30.50 -8.92 -5.46
N VAL A 164 31.27 -10.01 -5.50
CA VAL A 164 30.76 -11.37 -5.22
C VAL A 164 30.35 -11.55 -3.75
N VAL A 165 31.07 -10.91 -2.82
CA VAL A 165 30.79 -11.00 -1.37
C VAL A 165 29.84 -9.90 -0.90
N LEU A 166 30.01 -8.67 -1.40
CA LEU A 166 29.18 -7.53 -1.03
C LEU A 166 27.80 -7.54 -1.69
N GLY A 167 27.66 -8.17 -2.86
CA GLY A 167 26.40 -8.31 -3.58
C GLY A 167 25.30 -8.98 -2.75
N PRO A 168 25.52 -10.20 -2.21
CA PRO A 168 24.52 -10.87 -1.37
C PRO A 168 24.18 -10.08 -0.10
N LEU A 169 25.16 -9.43 0.52
CA LEU A 169 24.95 -8.56 1.69
C LEU A 169 24.08 -7.34 1.35
N ALA A 170 24.31 -6.70 0.20
CA ALA A 170 23.49 -5.59 -0.29
C ALA A 170 22.04 -6.04 -0.55
N ILE A 171 21.85 -7.20 -1.18
CA ILE A 171 20.51 -7.76 -1.46
C ILE A 171 19.75 -8.05 -0.15
N TRP A 172 20.42 -8.65 0.84
CA TRP A 172 19.80 -8.93 2.14
C TRP A 172 19.38 -7.65 2.86
N GLN A 173 20.26 -6.64 2.91
CA GLN A 173 19.93 -5.35 3.53
C GLN A 173 18.82 -4.60 2.78
N SER A 174 18.79 -4.65 1.45
CA SER A 174 17.69 -4.09 0.66
C SER A 174 16.36 -4.76 0.96
N ASN A 175 16.32 -6.08 1.10
CA ASN A 175 15.11 -6.81 1.45
C ASN A 175 14.66 -6.52 2.89
N ALA A 176 15.61 -6.43 3.84
CA ALA A 176 15.33 -6.04 5.21
C ALA A 176 14.77 -4.61 5.29
N ALA A 177 15.33 -3.66 4.53
CA ALA A 177 14.84 -2.29 4.44
C ALA A 177 13.43 -2.22 3.85
N LYS A 178 13.15 -2.98 2.77
CA LYS A 178 11.80 -3.09 2.20
C LYS A 178 10.80 -3.69 3.19
N ALA A 179 11.21 -4.68 3.97
CA ALA A 179 10.39 -5.27 5.02
C ALA A 179 10.15 -4.30 6.20
N ALA A 180 11.07 -3.39 6.51
CA ALA A 180 10.87 -2.35 7.51
C ALA A 180 9.88 -1.27 7.01
N ILE A 181 10.02 -0.82 5.76
CA ILE A 181 9.13 0.17 5.13
C ILE A 181 7.69 -0.35 5.05
N SER A 182 7.48 -1.65 4.80
CA SER A 182 6.13 -2.22 4.74
C SER A 182 5.46 -2.34 6.11
N ARG A 183 6.24 -2.34 7.20
CA ARG A 183 5.73 -2.46 8.57
C ARG A 183 5.44 -1.11 9.23
N ASP A 184 6.14 -0.05 8.84
CA ASP A 184 6.00 1.28 9.43
C ASP A 184 5.94 2.36 8.34
N PRO A 185 4.79 3.07 8.20
CA PRO A 185 4.65 4.15 7.23
C PRO A 185 5.53 5.37 7.53
N ALA A 186 6.11 5.47 8.74
CA ALA A 186 7.08 6.51 9.07
C ALA A 186 8.43 6.30 8.36
N TYR A 187 8.74 5.07 7.92
CA TYR A 187 9.96 4.80 7.19
C TYR A 187 9.82 5.09 5.69
N GLY A 188 10.74 5.88 5.17
CA GLY A 188 10.94 6.16 3.75
C GLY A 188 12.17 5.45 3.17
N GLY A 189 12.59 5.90 1.99
CA GLY A 189 13.81 5.36 1.34
C GLY A 189 13.56 4.15 0.43
N GLY A 190 12.32 3.86 0.05
CA GLY A 190 12.00 2.73 -0.86
C GLY A 190 12.71 2.80 -2.21
N GLY A 191 12.94 4.01 -2.73
CA GLY A 191 13.77 4.24 -3.92
C GLY A 191 15.23 3.82 -3.70
N MET A 192 15.84 4.22 -2.58
CA MET A 192 17.22 3.86 -2.23
C MET A 192 17.38 2.35 -1.98
N ALA A 193 16.43 1.73 -1.28
CA ALA A 193 16.44 0.28 -1.07
C ALA A 193 16.33 -0.49 -2.40
N THR A 194 15.54 0.03 -3.36
CA THR A 194 15.40 -0.57 -4.70
C THR A 194 16.64 -0.33 -5.56
N ALA A 195 17.22 0.86 -5.52
CA ALA A 195 18.49 1.15 -6.19
C ALA A 195 19.62 0.26 -5.67
N GLY A 196 19.77 0.13 -4.34
CA GLY A 196 20.73 -0.79 -3.73
C GLY A 196 20.53 -2.25 -4.13
N LEU A 197 19.27 -2.69 -4.27
CA LEU A 197 18.94 -4.05 -4.72
C LEU A 197 19.40 -4.28 -6.16
N VAL A 198 19.05 -3.36 -7.06
CA VAL A 198 19.41 -3.45 -8.49
C VAL A 198 20.92 -3.40 -8.64
N LEU A 199 21.61 -2.46 -7.97
CA LEU A 199 23.07 -2.36 -8.01
C LEU A 199 23.74 -3.62 -7.42
N GLY A 200 23.20 -4.19 -6.34
CA GLY A 200 23.73 -5.43 -5.75
C GLY A 200 23.66 -6.63 -6.72
N ILE A 201 22.55 -6.77 -7.47
CA ILE A 201 22.41 -7.81 -8.49
C ILE A 201 23.41 -7.59 -9.62
N ILE A 202 23.54 -6.36 -10.11
CA ILE A 202 24.48 -6.01 -11.18
C ILE A 202 25.93 -6.32 -10.74
N SER A 203 26.33 -5.90 -9.54
CA SER A 203 27.66 -6.17 -8.98
C SER A 203 27.96 -7.66 -8.87
N LEU A 204 26.96 -8.47 -8.50
CA LEU A 204 27.11 -9.92 -8.40
C LEU A 204 27.31 -10.55 -9.79
N LEU A 205 26.55 -10.13 -10.80
CA LEU A 205 26.69 -10.63 -12.17
C LEU A 205 28.04 -10.25 -12.79
N ILE A 206 28.43 -8.98 -12.68
CA ILE A 206 29.70 -8.49 -13.23
C ILE A 206 30.89 -9.13 -12.48
N GLY A 207 30.82 -9.22 -11.15
CA GLY A 207 31.85 -9.86 -10.34
C GLY A 207 32.04 -11.34 -10.69
N LEU A 208 30.95 -12.07 -10.92
CA LEU A 208 31.01 -13.48 -11.34
C LEU A 208 31.64 -13.64 -12.73
N LEU A 209 31.23 -12.81 -13.69
CA LEU A 209 31.77 -12.86 -15.06
C LEU A 209 33.26 -12.51 -15.10
N TRP A 210 33.68 -11.51 -14.32
CA TRP A 210 35.08 -11.13 -14.16
C TRP A 210 35.90 -12.25 -13.53
N MET A 211 35.38 -12.90 -12.48
CA MET A 211 36.07 -13.99 -11.78
C MET A 211 36.26 -15.22 -12.68
N VAL A 212 35.25 -15.58 -13.47
CA VAL A 212 35.36 -16.66 -14.48
C VAL A 212 36.37 -16.30 -15.58
N GLY A 213 36.35 -15.07 -16.09
CA GLY A 213 37.31 -14.60 -17.09
C GLY A 213 38.74 -14.61 -16.58
N PHE A 214 38.95 -14.17 -15.34
CA PHE A 214 40.26 -14.19 -14.68
C PHE A 214 40.79 -15.61 -14.47
N LEU A 215 39.96 -16.52 -13.96
CA LEU A 215 40.32 -17.94 -13.80
C LEU A 215 40.66 -18.60 -15.14
N SER A 216 39.89 -18.31 -16.20
CA SER A 216 40.15 -18.82 -17.55
C SER A 216 41.46 -18.27 -18.13
N GLY A 217 41.80 -17.00 -17.82
CA GLY A 217 43.09 -16.42 -18.18
C GLY A 217 44.26 -17.09 -17.47
N LEU A 218 44.12 -17.35 -16.16
CA LEU A 218 45.12 -18.07 -15.38
C LEU A 218 45.36 -19.49 -15.89
N SER A 219 44.29 -20.25 -16.22
CA SER A 219 44.43 -21.60 -16.73
C SER A 219 45.14 -21.65 -18.09
N ASN A 220 44.89 -20.67 -18.95
CA ASN A 220 45.53 -20.60 -20.27
C ASN A 220 47.00 -20.13 -20.18
N GLY A 221 47.36 -19.34 -19.16
CA GLY A 221 48.74 -18.87 -18.95
C GLY A 221 49.67 -19.90 -18.31
N LEU A 222 49.14 -20.87 -17.56
CA LEU A 222 49.91 -21.95 -16.92
C LEU A 222 50.23 -23.14 -17.86
N GLY A 223 49.71 -23.13 -19.09
CA GLY A 223 49.93 -24.17 -20.10
C GLY A 223 51.08 -23.90 -21.08
N HIS A 224 51.83 -22.81 -20.88
CA HIS A 224 53.05 -22.46 -21.62
C HIS A 224 54.25 -22.46 -20.68
#